data_AF-A0A950VGR3-F1
#
_entry.id   AF-A0A950VGR3-F1
#
_cell.length_a   1.000
_cell.length_b   1.000
_cell.length_c   1.000
_cell.angle_alpha   90.00
_cell.angle_beta   90.00
_cell.angle_gamma   90.00
#
_symmetry.space_group_name_H-M   'P 1'
#
loop_
_entity.id
_entity.type
_entity.pdbx_description
1 polymer ?
#
loop_
_entity_poly.entity_id
_entity_poly.type
_entity_poly.pdbx_seq_one_letter_code
_entity_poly.pdbx_strand_id
1 'polypeptide(L)'
;MGRLLLAPVILLLLVCLAAGDSHIFDITNQGGTAESNGFSITGSYTYARKGFPAVTFGTVRPPAGSRQFTYLVLSKFSGRRLTMPNVKANLDVNESEATDRTTLTAGGKKLALVYTARLDQGKLASAELTVNGKKVDLHHGQVLLVDFSKEELTWSHRKADLPDNLPEPGNPEAWSALATKLVEQLRQDAAVRDFLK
;
A
#
# COMPACT_ATOMS: atom_id res chain seq x y z
N MET A 1 58.40 -42.77 -0.86
CA MET A 1 58.13 -41.62 0.03
C MET A 1 57.57 -40.49 -0.81
N GLY A 2 56.28 -40.19 -0.70
CA GLY A 2 55.63 -39.07 -1.39
C GLY A 2 54.32 -38.75 -0.68
N ARG A 3 54.26 -37.59 -0.02
CA ARG A 3 53.16 -37.17 0.86
C ARG A 3 51.92 -36.79 0.03
N LEU A 4 50.77 -37.34 0.43
CA LEU A 4 49.44 -36.94 -0.03
C LEU A 4 49.06 -35.61 0.65
N LEU A 5 48.90 -34.53 -0.14
CA LEU A 5 48.34 -33.26 0.32
C LEU A 5 46.82 -33.28 0.04
N LEU A 6 46.03 -33.61 1.05
CA LEU A 6 44.60 -33.30 1.12
C LEU A 6 44.42 -31.94 1.80
N ALA A 7 43.41 -31.18 1.33
CA ALA A 7 42.99 -29.84 1.75
C ALA A 7 43.74 -28.69 1.05
N PRO A 8 43.08 -28.00 0.10
CA PRO A 8 42.10 -26.97 0.48
C PRO A 8 40.97 -26.80 -0.57
N VAL A 9 40.01 -27.72 -0.65
CA VAL A 9 38.84 -27.54 -1.54
C VAL A 9 37.53 -27.43 -0.76
N ILE A 10 37.51 -27.83 0.51
CA ILE A 10 36.29 -27.83 1.34
C ILE A 10 36.01 -26.45 1.96
N LEU A 11 37.00 -25.54 2.02
CA LEU A 11 36.80 -24.22 2.65
C LEU A 11 36.17 -23.16 1.73
N LEU A 12 36.15 -23.36 0.40
CA LEU A 12 35.55 -22.40 -0.53
C LEU A 12 34.05 -22.64 -0.78
N LEU A 13 33.53 -23.83 -0.46
CA LEU A 13 32.12 -24.18 -0.64
C LEU A 13 31.23 -23.76 0.54
N LEU A 14 31.81 -23.41 1.70
CA LEU A 14 31.04 -22.89 2.84
C LEU A 14 30.83 -21.37 2.82
N VAL A 15 31.59 -20.60 2.02
CA VAL A 15 31.42 -19.14 1.96
C VAL A 15 30.28 -18.73 1.00
N CYS A 16 29.92 -19.57 0.02
CA CYS A 16 28.80 -19.28 -0.88
C CYS A 16 27.41 -19.59 -0.27
N LEU A 17 27.34 -20.31 0.86
CA LEU A 17 26.08 -20.56 1.59
C LEU A 17 25.79 -19.49 2.66
N ALA A 18 26.74 -18.58 2.92
CA ALA A 18 26.58 -17.45 3.84
C ALA A 18 26.22 -16.13 3.15
N ALA A 19 26.07 -16.11 1.81
CA ALA A 19 25.45 -15.00 1.08
C ALA A 19 23.92 -15.14 1.01
N GLY A 20 23.33 -15.82 2.00
CA GLY A 20 21.89 -15.87 2.22
C GLY A 20 21.38 -14.62 2.95
N ASP A 21 21.96 -13.45 2.66
CA ASP A 21 21.50 -12.20 3.27
C ASP A 21 20.42 -11.57 2.41
N SER A 22 19.23 -11.64 2.98
CA SER A 22 18.04 -10.93 2.55
C SER A 22 18.36 -9.54 2.02
N HIS A 23 18.17 -9.35 0.72
CA HIS A 23 17.83 -8.03 0.22
C HIS A 23 16.57 -7.58 0.98
N ILE A 24 16.79 -6.70 1.95
CA ILE A 24 15.78 -5.92 2.64
C ILE A 24 15.23 -4.98 1.57
N PHE A 25 14.28 -5.48 0.78
CA PHE A 25 13.64 -4.62 -0.20
C PHE A 25 12.60 -3.79 0.53
N ASP A 26 12.98 -2.56 0.88
CA ASP A 26 12.03 -1.47 1.08
C ASP A 26 11.57 -1.05 -0.31
N ILE A 27 10.34 -1.40 -0.66
CA ILE A 27 9.80 -1.12 -1.99
C ILE A 27 8.76 -0.04 -1.85
N THR A 28 9.03 1.07 -2.53
CA THR A 28 8.10 2.17 -2.70
C THR A 28 7.69 2.21 -4.16
N ASN A 29 6.44 1.86 -4.45
CA ASN A 29 5.86 2.12 -5.75
C ASN A 29 5.08 3.43 -5.65
N GLN A 30 5.52 4.45 -6.39
CA GLN A 30 4.77 5.68 -6.53
C GLN A 30 3.65 5.47 -7.56
N GLY A 31 2.41 5.68 -7.11
CA GLY A 31 1.27 5.74 -8.00
C GLY A 31 1.36 6.88 -9.02
N GLY A 32 0.50 6.85 -10.03
CA GLY A 32 0.31 7.99 -10.92
C GLY A 32 -0.34 9.16 -10.18
N THR A 33 -0.24 10.36 -10.74
CA THR A 33 -1.07 11.51 -10.34
C THR A 33 -1.76 12.04 -11.58
N ALA A 34 -3.04 12.35 -11.47
CA ALA A 34 -3.81 13.08 -12.46
C ALA A 34 -4.31 14.39 -11.83
N GLU A 35 -4.30 15.47 -12.60
CA GLU A 35 -4.68 16.80 -12.11
C GLU A 35 -5.40 17.59 -13.22
N SER A 36 -6.40 18.38 -12.82
CA SER A 36 -7.06 19.38 -13.66
C SER A 36 -7.48 20.57 -12.79
N ASN A 37 -7.11 21.80 -13.17
CA ASN A 37 -7.44 23.05 -12.46
C ASN A 37 -7.20 23.00 -10.94
N GLY A 38 -6.09 22.40 -10.51
CA GLY A 38 -5.72 22.25 -9.09
C GLY A 38 -6.47 21.13 -8.35
N PHE A 39 -7.49 20.52 -8.97
CA PHE A 39 -8.07 19.28 -8.46
C PHE A 39 -7.18 18.11 -8.86
N SER A 40 -6.65 17.37 -7.89
CA SER A 40 -5.73 16.26 -8.18
C SER A 40 -6.12 15.00 -7.43
N ILE A 41 -5.89 13.86 -8.07
CA ILE A 41 -5.96 12.53 -7.44
C ILE A 41 -4.64 11.79 -7.67
N THR A 42 -4.21 11.07 -6.66
CA THR A 42 -3.01 10.24 -6.70
C THR A 42 -3.39 8.84 -6.23
N GLY A 43 -3.07 7.82 -7.00
CA GLY A 43 -3.26 6.43 -6.64
C GLY A 43 -2.21 5.57 -7.33
N SER A 44 -1.69 4.47 -6.79
CA SER A 44 -1.72 3.92 -5.44
C SER A 44 -0.28 3.91 -4.92
N TYR A 45 0.06 4.75 -3.94
CA TYR A 45 1.37 4.63 -3.29
C TYR A 45 1.39 3.32 -2.51
N THR A 46 2.41 2.50 -2.73
CA THR A 46 2.58 1.25 -2.01
C THR A 46 3.94 1.19 -1.35
N TYR A 47 3.94 0.97 -0.04
CA TYR A 47 5.12 0.69 0.77
C TYR A 47 5.05 -0.74 1.27
N ALA A 48 6.09 -1.53 1.00
CA ALA A 48 6.22 -2.89 1.51
C ALA A 48 7.66 -3.16 1.93
N ARG A 49 7.84 -3.82 3.07
CA ARG A 49 9.15 -4.31 3.54
C ARG A 49 9.01 -5.69 4.18
N LYS A 50 10.12 -6.43 4.28
CA LYS A 50 10.13 -7.75 4.93
C LYS A 50 9.70 -7.66 6.38
N GLY A 51 8.81 -8.58 6.81
CA GLY A 51 8.31 -8.62 8.19
C GLY A 51 7.35 -7.47 8.56
N PHE A 52 6.85 -6.74 7.57
CA PHE A 52 5.95 -5.60 7.78
C PHE A 52 4.75 -5.72 6.83
N PRO A 53 3.53 -5.34 7.26
CA PRO A 53 2.38 -5.32 6.35
C PRO A 53 2.64 -4.35 5.20
N ALA A 54 2.22 -4.71 3.98
CA ALA A 54 2.25 -3.73 2.90
C ALA A 54 1.13 -2.72 3.11
N VAL A 55 1.45 -1.46 2.88
CA VAL A 55 0.54 -0.33 3.00
C VAL A 55 0.33 0.25 1.60
N THR A 56 -0.91 0.30 1.14
CA THR A 56 -1.26 0.95 -0.13
C THR A 56 -2.29 2.05 0.12
N PHE A 57 -2.11 3.25 -0.41
CA PHE A 57 -3.09 4.31 -0.25
C PHE A 57 -3.19 5.20 -1.48
N GLY A 58 -4.36 5.82 -1.63
CA GLY A 58 -4.61 6.90 -2.57
C GLY A 58 -4.90 8.20 -1.83
N THR A 59 -4.78 9.31 -2.54
CA THR A 59 -5.06 10.65 -2.00
C THR A 59 -5.78 11.53 -3.01
N VAL A 60 -6.56 12.49 -2.52
CA VAL A 60 -7.24 13.50 -3.31
C VAL A 60 -6.92 14.88 -2.73
N ARG A 61 -6.81 15.90 -3.58
CA ARG A 61 -6.63 17.30 -3.18
C ARG A 61 -7.53 18.19 -4.04
N PRO A 62 -8.57 18.81 -3.45
CA PRO A 62 -9.35 19.86 -4.11
C PRO A 62 -8.52 21.12 -4.42
N PRO A 63 -8.90 21.97 -5.38
CA PRO A 63 -8.11 23.13 -5.82
C PRO A 63 -7.60 24.09 -4.73
N ALA A 64 -8.41 24.32 -3.68
CA ALA A 64 -8.05 25.15 -2.52
C ALA A 64 -8.04 24.35 -1.21
N GLY A 65 -8.07 23.02 -1.29
CA GLY A 65 -8.12 22.12 -0.15
C GLY A 65 -6.76 21.53 0.20
N SER A 66 -6.67 20.96 1.41
CA SER A 66 -5.57 20.07 1.76
C SER A 66 -5.72 18.71 1.07
N ARG A 67 -4.61 18.01 0.92
CA ARG A 67 -4.60 16.63 0.45
C ARG A 67 -5.14 15.72 1.54
N GLN A 68 -6.01 14.79 1.16
CA GLN A 68 -6.70 13.86 2.06
C GLN A 68 -6.55 12.44 1.53
N PHE A 69 -6.63 11.44 2.41
CA PHE A 69 -6.68 10.05 1.99
C PHE A 69 -7.99 9.76 1.25
N THR A 70 -7.92 8.98 0.17
CA THR A 70 -9.11 8.38 -0.46
C THR A 70 -9.41 7.00 0.16
N TYR A 71 -8.35 6.25 0.44
CA TYR A 71 -8.35 4.98 1.15
C TYR A 71 -6.95 4.67 1.67
N LEU A 72 -6.86 3.79 2.66
CA LEU A 72 -5.63 3.15 3.10
C LEU A 72 -5.86 1.65 3.20
N VAL A 73 -4.99 0.84 2.62
CA VAL A 73 -5.05 -0.63 2.61
C VAL A 73 -3.88 -1.17 3.40
N LEU A 74 -4.15 -1.93 4.45
CA LEU A 74 -3.19 -2.80 5.11
C LEU A 74 -3.33 -4.22 4.55
N SER A 75 -2.31 -4.66 3.81
CA SER A 75 -2.30 -5.98 3.19
C SER A 75 -1.47 -6.99 3.98
N LYS A 76 -2.05 -8.15 4.24
CA LYS A 76 -1.41 -9.31 4.85
C LYS A 76 -1.14 -10.39 3.80
N PHE A 77 0.03 -11.01 3.83
CA PHE A 77 0.46 -12.08 2.90
C PHE A 77 0.93 -13.32 3.65
N SER A 78 0.94 -14.48 3.00
CA SER A 78 1.41 -15.74 3.61
C SER A 78 2.94 -15.76 3.77
N GLY A 79 3.40 -16.08 4.98
CA GLY A 79 4.75 -15.77 5.48
C GLY A 79 5.93 -16.63 5.00
N ARG A 80 6.10 -16.88 3.70
CA ARG A 80 7.36 -17.48 3.20
C ARG A 80 8.00 -16.75 2.02
N ARG A 81 7.22 -16.00 1.26
CA ARG A 81 7.71 -15.07 0.23
C ARG A 81 6.83 -13.84 0.27
N LEU A 82 7.43 -12.65 0.31
CA LEU A 82 6.67 -11.46 -0.04
C LEU A 82 6.33 -11.58 -1.52
N THR A 83 5.12 -12.06 -1.80
CA THR A 83 4.49 -11.80 -3.10
C THR A 83 3.99 -10.38 -3.02
N MET A 84 4.79 -9.45 -3.55
CA MET A 84 4.35 -8.08 -3.70
C MET A 84 2.99 -8.05 -4.41
N PRO A 85 2.06 -7.20 -3.95
CA PRO A 85 0.91 -6.92 -4.77
C PRO A 85 1.41 -6.23 -6.04
N ASN A 86 1.06 -6.78 -7.20
CA ASN A 86 1.09 -6.03 -8.44
C ASN A 86 -0.01 -4.98 -8.34
N VAL A 87 0.39 -3.71 -8.31
CA VAL A 87 -0.52 -2.57 -8.20
C VAL A 87 -0.64 -1.90 -9.55
N LYS A 88 -1.86 -1.76 -10.04
CA LYS A 88 -2.20 -0.99 -11.23
C LYS A 88 -3.22 0.06 -10.85
N ALA A 89 -2.94 1.31 -11.16
CA ALA A 89 -3.87 2.42 -10.99
C ALA A 89 -4.19 3.03 -12.35
N ASN A 90 -5.47 3.33 -12.58
CA ASN A 90 -5.93 4.15 -13.68
C ASN A 90 -6.68 5.34 -13.10
N LEU A 91 -6.16 6.54 -13.35
CA LEU A 91 -6.62 7.78 -12.77
C LEU A 91 -7.22 8.65 -13.87
N ASP A 92 -8.37 9.24 -13.57
CA ASP A 92 -9.06 10.18 -14.44
C ASP A 92 -9.46 11.40 -13.62
N VAL A 93 -9.20 12.60 -14.13
CA VAL A 93 -9.56 13.85 -13.46
C VAL A 93 -10.01 14.87 -14.49
N ASN A 94 -11.15 15.50 -14.21
CA ASN A 94 -11.62 16.70 -14.89
C ASN A 94 -11.92 17.80 -13.85
N GLU A 95 -12.57 18.88 -14.28
CA GLU A 95 -12.78 20.06 -13.42
C GLU A 95 -13.74 19.81 -12.25
N SER A 96 -14.57 18.76 -12.30
CA SER A 96 -15.62 18.49 -11.31
C SER A 96 -15.60 17.08 -10.74
N GLU A 97 -14.92 16.14 -11.37
CA GLU A 97 -14.84 14.74 -10.93
C GLU A 97 -13.41 14.19 -11.04
N ALA A 98 -13.02 13.39 -10.05
CA ALA A 98 -11.80 12.62 -10.03
C ALA A 98 -12.10 11.17 -9.70
N THR A 99 -11.51 10.24 -10.45
CA THR A 99 -11.69 8.80 -10.24
C THR A 99 -10.34 8.08 -10.20
N ASP A 100 -10.15 7.24 -9.17
CA ASP A 100 -9.05 6.28 -9.07
C ASP A 100 -9.62 4.85 -9.17
N ARG A 101 -9.17 4.12 -10.20
CA ARG A 101 -9.42 2.68 -10.36
C ARG A 101 -8.13 1.92 -10.09
N THR A 102 -8.00 1.42 -8.88
CA THR A 102 -6.84 0.65 -8.45
C THR A 102 -7.14 -0.84 -8.42
N THR A 103 -6.21 -1.65 -8.92
CA THR A 103 -6.20 -3.11 -8.77
C THR A 103 -4.94 -3.55 -8.04
N LEU A 104 -5.09 -4.34 -6.97
CA LEU A 104 -4.00 -5.02 -6.28
C LEU A 104 -4.11 -6.53 -6.55
N THR A 105 -3.05 -7.13 -7.09
CA THR A 105 -3.01 -8.57 -7.37
C THR A 105 -1.88 -9.25 -6.61
N ALA A 106 -2.17 -10.25 -5.79
CA ALA A 106 -1.16 -11.06 -5.10
C ALA A 106 -1.63 -12.51 -4.94
N GLY A 107 -0.74 -13.48 -5.15
CA GLY A 107 -1.05 -14.90 -4.99
C GLY A 107 -2.23 -15.37 -5.85
N GLY A 108 -2.39 -14.82 -7.06
CA GLY A 108 -3.51 -15.12 -7.95
C GLY A 108 -4.85 -14.44 -7.59
N LYS A 109 -4.91 -13.71 -6.47
CA LYS A 109 -6.10 -12.99 -6.01
C LYS A 109 -6.07 -11.54 -6.43
N LYS A 110 -7.25 -10.96 -6.61
CA LYS A 110 -7.44 -9.58 -7.06
C LYS A 110 -8.34 -8.79 -6.10
N LEU A 111 -7.85 -7.66 -5.62
CA LEU A 111 -8.65 -6.60 -4.99
C LEU A 111 -8.84 -5.47 -6.01
N ALA A 112 -10.09 -5.07 -6.26
CA ALA A 112 -10.43 -3.91 -7.06
C ALA A 112 -10.97 -2.80 -6.15
N LEU A 113 -10.38 -1.61 -6.27
CA LEU A 113 -10.77 -0.39 -5.59
C LEU A 113 -11.22 0.62 -6.64
N VAL A 114 -12.37 1.25 -6.41
CA VAL A 114 -12.79 2.40 -7.21
C VAL A 114 -13.18 3.50 -6.27
N TYR A 115 -12.43 4.61 -6.31
CA TYR A 115 -12.76 5.83 -5.59
C TYR A 115 -13.20 6.90 -6.59
N THR A 116 -14.29 7.59 -6.31
CA THR A 116 -14.76 8.73 -7.09
C THR A 116 -15.03 9.90 -6.15
N ALA A 117 -14.47 11.06 -6.46
CA ALA A 117 -14.71 12.32 -5.77
C ALA A 117 -15.34 13.33 -6.73
N ARG A 118 -16.30 14.10 -6.22
CA ARG A 118 -16.92 15.20 -6.97
C ARG A 118 -16.79 16.52 -6.23
N LEU A 119 -16.58 17.58 -6.99
CA LEU A 119 -16.53 18.95 -6.49
C LEU A 119 -17.89 19.63 -6.62
N ASP A 120 -18.16 20.53 -5.68
CA ASP A 120 -19.17 21.58 -5.78
C ASP A 120 -18.50 22.90 -5.37
N GLN A 121 -18.54 23.89 -6.26
CA GLN A 121 -17.89 25.20 -6.07
C GLN A 121 -16.41 25.10 -5.63
N GLY A 122 -15.67 24.16 -6.22
CA GLY A 122 -14.24 23.94 -5.94
C GLY A 122 -13.95 23.22 -4.61
N LYS A 123 -14.97 22.78 -3.87
CA LYS A 123 -14.85 22.02 -2.62
C LYS A 123 -15.28 20.57 -2.83
N LEU A 124 -14.72 19.64 -2.06
CA LEU A 124 -15.13 18.24 -2.10
C LEU A 124 -16.58 18.11 -1.60
N ALA A 125 -17.50 17.77 -2.49
CA ALA A 125 -18.93 17.66 -2.21
C ALA A 125 -19.36 16.23 -1.88
N SER A 126 -18.78 15.26 -2.57
CA SER A 126 -19.02 13.83 -2.31
C SER A 126 -17.80 13.00 -2.64
N ALA A 127 -17.71 11.86 -1.96
CA ALA A 127 -16.72 10.83 -2.18
C ALA A 127 -17.40 9.46 -2.04
N GLU A 128 -17.10 8.55 -2.96
CA GLU A 128 -17.55 7.16 -2.91
C GLU A 128 -16.35 6.24 -3.07
N LEU A 129 -16.32 5.16 -2.29
CA LEU A 129 -15.36 4.07 -2.43
C LEU A 129 -16.10 2.75 -2.62
N THR A 130 -15.65 1.95 -3.58
CA THR A 130 -16.08 0.56 -3.71
C THR A 130 -14.89 -0.38 -3.62
N VAL A 131 -15.12 -1.54 -2.99
CA VAL A 131 -14.16 -2.63 -2.88
C VAL A 131 -14.80 -3.88 -3.47
N ASN A 132 -14.23 -4.39 -4.57
CA ASN A 132 -14.81 -5.46 -5.38
C ASN A 132 -16.29 -5.20 -5.72
N GLY A 133 -16.60 -3.95 -6.08
CA GLY A 133 -17.96 -3.50 -6.44
C GLY A 133 -18.91 -3.26 -5.26
N LYS A 134 -18.50 -3.55 -4.02
CA LYS A 134 -19.31 -3.26 -2.83
C LYS A 134 -18.99 -1.87 -2.30
N LYS A 135 -20.00 -1.05 -2.06
CA LYS A 135 -19.83 0.29 -1.45
C LYS A 135 -19.23 0.16 -0.04
N VAL A 136 -18.27 1.03 0.24
CA VAL A 136 -17.69 1.24 1.56
C VAL A 136 -18.21 2.56 2.09
N ASP A 137 -18.72 2.54 3.32
CA ASP A 137 -19.09 3.76 4.01
C ASP A 137 -17.83 4.45 4.55
N LEU A 138 -17.46 5.55 3.92
CA LEU A 138 -16.27 6.33 4.26
C LEU A 138 -16.42 7.07 5.60
N HIS A 139 -17.63 7.33 6.09
CA HIS A 139 -17.84 7.90 7.43
C HIS A 139 -17.52 6.89 8.54
N HIS A 140 -17.69 5.59 8.24
CA HIS A 140 -17.41 4.49 9.15
C HIS A 140 -16.01 3.89 8.97
N GLY A 141 -15.24 4.30 7.96
CA GLY A 141 -13.82 3.98 7.88
C GLY A 141 -13.22 3.96 6.49
N GLN A 142 -11.99 4.47 6.42
CA GLN A 142 -11.15 4.55 5.22
C GLN A 142 -9.97 3.56 5.23
N VAL A 143 -9.77 2.83 6.34
CA VAL A 143 -8.72 1.82 6.47
C VAL A 143 -9.28 0.44 6.13
N LEU A 144 -8.82 -0.14 5.04
CA LEU A 144 -9.14 -1.48 4.58
C LEU A 144 -8.09 -2.47 5.10
N LEU A 145 -8.54 -3.54 5.76
CA LEU A 145 -7.70 -4.67 6.17
C LEU A 145 -7.92 -5.79 5.16
N VAL A 146 -6.89 -6.15 4.40
CA VAL A 146 -7.01 -7.10 3.27
C VAL A 146 -6.08 -8.29 3.47
N ASP A 147 -6.67 -9.48 3.58
CA ASP A 147 -5.95 -10.72 3.81
C ASP A 147 -5.77 -11.51 2.51
N PHE A 148 -4.57 -11.44 1.93
CA PHE A 148 -4.17 -12.27 0.80
C PHE A 148 -3.66 -13.65 1.24
N SER A 149 -3.42 -13.88 2.54
CA SER A 149 -2.80 -15.10 3.06
C SER A 149 -3.72 -16.32 3.15
N LYS A 150 -5.04 -16.11 3.17
CA LYS A 150 -6.06 -17.18 3.22
C LYS A 150 -6.17 -17.95 1.89
N GLU A 151 -7.14 -18.82 1.73
CA GLU A 151 -7.48 -19.40 0.41
C GLU A 151 -8.24 -18.39 -0.44
N GLU A 152 -9.29 -17.79 0.10
CA GLU A 152 -10.03 -16.70 -0.53
C GLU A 152 -9.48 -15.33 -0.14
N LEU A 153 -9.82 -14.29 -0.91
CA LEU A 153 -9.53 -12.91 -0.54
C LEU A 153 -10.57 -12.44 0.48
N THR A 154 -10.14 -12.09 1.69
CA THR A 154 -11.03 -11.49 2.68
C THR A 154 -10.63 -10.06 2.95
N TRP A 155 -11.61 -9.18 3.17
CA TRP A 155 -11.36 -7.80 3.55
C TRP A 155 -12.40 -7.30 4.54
N SER A 156 -12.01 -6.29 5.32
CA SER A 156 -12.88 -5.52 6.19
C SER A 156 -12.43 -4.06 6.20
N HIS A 157 -13.23 -3.16 6.76
CA HIS A 157 -12.85 -1.76 6.94
C HIS A 157 -12.91 -1.33 8.40
N ARG A 158 -12.15 -0.29 8.72
CA ARG A 158 -12.03 0.29 10.06
C ARG A 158 -11.98 1.81 9.99
N LYS A 159 -12.60 2.43 11.00
CA LYS A 159 -12.38 3.84 11.30
C LYS A 159 -11.01 3.99 11.97
N ALA A 160 -10.27 5.01 11.55
CA ALA A 160 -9.03 5.42 12.19
C ALA A 160 -8.82 6.91 11.93
N ASP A 161 -8.19 7.59 12.89
CA ASP A 161 -7.78 8.98 12.75
C ASP A 161 -6.54 9.02 11.86
N LEU A 162 -6.73 9.30 10.57
CA LEU A 162 -5.61 9.47 9.64
C LEU A 162 -5.10 10.92 9.72
N PRO A 163 -3.79 11.15 9.53
CA PRO A 163 -3.23 12.49 9.57
C PRO A 163 -3.72 13.34 8.39
N ASP A 164 -3.98 14.62 8.65
CA ASP A 164 -4.43 15.59 7.64
C ASP A 164 -3.27 16.20 6.83
N ASN A 165 -2.04 16.10 7.35
CA ASN A 165 -0.84 16.67 6.72
C ASN A 165 -0.12 15.59 5.92
N LEU A 166 -0.52 15.43 4.66
CA LEU A 166 0.07 14.46 3.76
C LEU A 166 1.25 15.04 2.97
N PRO A 167 2.35 14.28 2.76
CA PRO A 167 3.45 14.69 1.92
C PRO A 167 3.01 15.07 0.51
N GLU A 168 3.82 15.90 -0.17
CA GLU A 168 3.63 16.15 -1.59
C GLU A 168 4.00 14.90 -2.42
N PRO A 169 3.36 14.69 -3.58
CA PRO A 169 3.81 13.72 -4.55
C PRO A 169 5.28 13.96 -4.93
N GLY A 170 6.03 12.89 -5.16
CA GLY A 170 7.44 12.95 -5.57
C GLY A 170 8.45 12.89 -4.42
N ASN A 171 8.00 12.78 -3.16
CA ASN A 171 8.88 12.55 -2.01
C ASN A 171 8.71 11.13 -1.44
N PRO A 172 9.34 10.09 -2.04
CA PRO A 172 9.15 8.70 -1.63
C PRO A 172 9.61 8.41 -0.20
N GLU A 173 10.60 9.15 0.31
CA GLU A 173 11.09 9.01 1.69
C GLU A 173 10.02 9.47 2.69
N ALA A 174 9.41 10.63 2.47
CA ALA A 174 8.33 11.13 3.31
C ALA A 174 7.11 10.20 3.30
N TRP A 175 6.76 9.62 2.14
CA TRP A 175 5.69 8.64 2.02
C TRP A 175 6.01 7.33 2.77
N SER A 176 7.25 6.86 2.72
CA SER A 176 7.70 5.67 3.45
C SER A 176 7.68 5.89 4.97
N ALA A 177 8.13 7.06 5.42
CA ALA A 177 8.06 7.47 6.81
C ALA A 177 6.60 7.55 7.31
N LEU A 178 5.71 8.14 6.50
CA LEU A 178 4.28 8.18 6.79
C LEU A 178 3.69 6.77 6.89
N ALA A 179 3.96 5.89 5.93
CA ALA A 179 3.46 4.51 5.94
C ALA A 179 3.90 3.75 7.20
N THR A 180 5.15 3.93 7.62
CA THR A 180 5.68 3.34 8.86
C THR A 180 4.90 3.83 10.08
N LYS A 181 4.77 5.15 10.23
CA LYS A 181 4.04 5.78 11.33
C LYS A 181 2.57 5.35 11.37
N LEU A 182 1.91 5.25 10.21
CA LEU A 182 0.52 4.82 10.11
C LEU A 182 0.33 3.40 10.63
N VAL A 183 1.19 2.45 10.26
CA VAL A 183 1.10 1.07 10.76
C VAL A 183 1.33 1.02 12.27
N GLU A 184 2.30 1.76 12.79
CA GLU A 184 2.58 1.83 14.23
C GLU A 184 1.39 2.38 15.02
N GLN A 185 0.75 3.43 14.50
CA GLN A 185 -0.47 4.00 15.06
C GLN A 185 -1.64 3.00 14.97
N LEU A 186 -1.86 2.39 13.81
CA LEU A 186 -2.97 1.46 13.59
C LEU A 186 -2.82 0.18 14.44
N ARG A 187 -1.60 -0.23 14.78
CA ARG A 187 -1.34 -1.35 15.70
C ARG A 187 -1.82 -1.12 17.14
N GLN A 188 -2.17 0.11 17.50
CA GLN A 188 -2.81 0.40 18.79
C GLN A 188 -4.26 -0.10 18.84
N ASP A 189 -4.92 -0.26 17.68
CA ASP A 189 -6.22 -0.92 17.58
C ASP A 189 -6.05 -2.44 17.72
N ALA A 190 -6.79 -3.03 18.66
CA ALA A 190 -6.68 -4.45 18.98
C ALA A 190 -6.99 -5.36 17.78
N ALA A 191 -7.97 -5.00 16.97
CA ALA A 191 -8.36 -5.81 15.82
C ALA A 191 -7.41 -5.67 14.64
N VAL A 192 -6.81 -4.48 14.44
CA VAL A 192 -5.71 -4.35 13.48
C VAL A 192 -4.53 -5.19 13.92
N ARG A 193 -4.17 -5.14 15.21
CA ARG A 193 -3.11 -5.97 15.77
C ARG A 193 -3.39 -7.47 15.58
N ASP A 194 -4.61 -7.91 15.84
CA ASP A 194 -5.02 -9.31 15.64
C ASP A 194 -5.02 -9.71 14.16
N PHE A 195 -5.44 -8.81 13.27
CA PHE A 195 -5.35 -9.02 11.83
C PHE A 195 -3.89 -9.22 11.38
N LEU A 196 -2.95 -8.44 11.92
CA LEU A 196 -1.53 -8.46 11.54
C LEU A 196 -0.70 -9.62 12.12
N LYS A 197 -1.24 -10.40 13.06
CA LYS A 197 -0.58 -11.61 13.59
C LYS A 197 -0.53 -12.73 12.56
#